data_AF-A0A7S4DHE9-F1
#
_entry.id   AF-A0A7S4DHE9-F1
#
_cell.length_a   1.000
_cell.length_b   1.000
_cell.length_c   1.000
_cell.angle_alpha   90.00
_cell.angle_beta   90.00
_cell.angle_gamma   90.00
#
_symmetry.space_group_name_H-M   'P 1'
#
loop_
_entity.id
_entity.type
_entity.pdbx_description
1 polymer ?
#
loop_
_entity_poly.entity_id
_entity_poly.type
_entity_poly.pdbx_seq_one_letter_code
_entity_poly.pdbx_strand_id
1 'polypeptide(L)'
;NNSNNSGVLCWSSIRPMEVEAYRRLAPESYYEKFVAHQIRPDGRRLKDVRKTKIDVGVLPGTAGSALVVIGNTKVIAGITLQIGQPADSTPKSGDLVISFTMGPLCSPSITDNKQPDEAAALEHQILQTLLRSKCVDCDALCLAEGRAAWRLHLDLLCLNREGNVGDAALLAAVAALRACRLSP
;
A
#
# COMPACT_ATOMS: atom_id res chain seq x y z
N ASN A 1 1.41 -62.67 27.91
CA ASN A 1 1.92 -61.47 28.60
C ASN A 1 2.73 -60.61 27.64
N ASN A 2 2.33 -59.35 27.53
CA ASN A 2 2.94 -58.24 26.79
C ASN A 2 2.83 -58.18 25.26
N SER A 3 1.65 -57.77 24.84
CA SER A 3 1.39 -56.92 23.67
C SER A 3 1.83 -55.46 23.90
N ASN A 4 2.58 -54.94 22.92
CA ASN A 4 2.54 -53.58 22.36
C ASN A 4 2.51 -52.36 23.27
N ASN A 5 3.58 -51.56 23.27
CA ASN A 5 3.45 -50.10 23.18
C ASN A 5 4.74 -49.41 22.68
N SER A 6 5.10 -49.61 21.42
CA SER A 6 6.02 -48.70 20.72
C SER A 6 5.22 -47.48 20.27
N GLY A 7 5.19 -46.47 21.14
CA GLY A 7 4.60 -45.15 20.86
C GLY A 7 5.39 -44.40 19.79
N VAL A 8 5.29 -44.86 18.55
CA VAL A 8 5.70 -44.09 17.38
C VAL A 8 4.59 -43.07 17.17
N LEU A 9 4.78 -41.88 17.73
CA LEU A 9 3.92 -40.73 17.44
C LEU A 9 3.90 -40.56 15.92
N CYS A 10 2.75 -40.85 15.32
CA CYS A 10 2.54 -40.75 13.89
C CYS A 10 2.47 -39.25 13.54
N TRP A 11 3.57 -38.69 13.02
CA TRP A 11 3.65 -37.26 12.63
C TRP A 11 2.61 -36.87 11.55
N SER A 12 1.93 -37.85 10.94
CA SER A 12 0.83 -37.64 9.99
C SER A 12 -0.47 -37.12 10.63
N SER A 13 -0.54 -37.03 11.97
CA SER A 13 -1.77 -36.66 12.68
C SER A 13 -1.80 -35.22 13.23
N ILE A 14 -0.79 -34.39 12.92
CA ILE A 14 -0.81 -32.96 13.26
C ILE A 14 -1.87 -32.29 12.39
N ARG A 15 -2.96 -31.84 13.02
CA ARG A 15 -4.07 -31.22 12.31
C ARG A 15 -3.60 -29.85 11.80
N PRO A 16 -3.79 -29.50 10.52
CA PRO A 16 -3.36 -28.20 9.97
C PRO A 16 -3.99 -26.98 10.69
N MET A 17 -5.10 -27.20 11.42
CA MET A 17 -5.75 -26.21 12.27
C MET A 17 -4.90 -25.74 13.47
N GLU A 18 -3.87 -26.49 13.85
CA GLU A 18 -3.02 -26.20 15.01
C GLU A 18 -2.01 -25.05 14.75
N VAL A 19 -1.56 -24.87 13.51
CA VAL A 19 -0.52 -23.88 13.17
C VAL A 19 -1.06 -22.44 13.22
N GLU A 20 -2.24 -22.21 12.65
CA GLU A 20 -2.88 -20.88 12.68
C GLU A 20 -3.36 -20.52 14.10
N ALA A 21 -3.82 -21.52 14.87
CA ALA A 21 -4.12 -21.34 16.28
C ALA A 21 -2.86 -20.99 17.09
N TYR A 22 -1.76 -21.71 16.87
CA TYR A 22 -0.48 -21.45 17.53
C TYR A 22 0.07 -20.05 17.19
N ARG A 23 -0.04 -19.62 15.93
CA ARG A 23 0.32 -18.26 15.50
C ARG A 23 -0.47 -17.18 16.24
N ARG A 24 -1.75 -17.42 16.53
CA ARG A 24 -2.62 -16.47 17.26
C ARG A 24 -2.41 -16.50 18.76
N LEU A 25 -2.19 -17.68 19.34
CA LEU A 25 -2.04 -17.86 20.79
C LEU A 25 -0.66 -17.45 21.30
N ALA A 26 0.41 -17.72 20.53
CA ALA A 26 1.79 -17.43 20.91
C ALA A 26 2.58 -16.86 19.72
N PRO A 27 2.30 -15.62 19.28
CA PRO A 27 2.91 -15.04 18.09
C PRO A 27 4.43 -14.92 18.20
N GLU A 28 4.96 -14.51 19.35
CA GLU A 28 6.41 -14.33 19.55
C GLU A 28 7.16 -15.65 19.34
N SER A 29 6.81 -16.70 20.10
CA SER A 29 7.41 -18.02 19.96
C SER A 29 7.20 -18.64 18.57
N TYR A 30 6.09 -18.31 17.90
CA TYR A 30 5.86 -18.71 16.51
C TYR A 30 6.92 -18.10 15.59
N TYR A 31 7.07 -16.77 15.59
CA TYR A 31 8.00 -16.08 14.68
C TYR A 31 9.47 -16.33 15.05
N GLU A 32 9.82 -16.49 16.32
CA GLU A 32 11.18 -16.83 16.76
C GLU A 32 11.70 -18.12 16.12
N LYS A 33 10.84 -19.15 16.02
CA LYS A 33 11.19 -20.40 15.34
C LYS A 33 11.54 -20.18 13.87
N PHE A 34 10.80 -19.32 13.16
CA PHE A 34 11.07 -19.00 11.76
C PHE A 34 12.37 -18.20 11.59
N VAL A 35 12.57 -17.19 12.44
CA VAL A 35 13.80 -16.36 12.43
C VAL A 35 15.04 -17.20 12.72
N ALA A 36 14.97 -18.15 13.67
CA ALA A 36 16.07 -19.07 13.97
C ALA A 36 16.50 -19.90 12.74
N HIS A 37 15.55 -20.27 11.88
CA HIS A 37 15.80 -21.01 10.65
C HIS A 37 16.04 -20.10 9.42
N GLN A 38 16.14 -18.77 9.60
CA GLN A 38 16.36 -17.78 8.53
C GLN A 38 15.30 -17.81 7.41
N ILE A 39 14.10 -18.29 7.74
CA ILE A 39 12.95 -18.37 6.84
C ILE A 39 11.79 -17.56 7.40
N ARG A 40 10.87 -17.17 6.53
CA ARG A 40 9.61 -16.52 6.89
C ARG A 40 8.47 -17.56 6.89
N PRO A 41 7.34 -17.28 7.55
CA PRO A 41 6.18 -18.19 7.57
C PRO A 41 5.62 -18.59 6.20
N ASP A 42 5.88 -17.80 5.17
CA ASP A 42 5.48 -18.06 3.78
C ASP A 42 6.58 -18.73 2.94
N GLY A 43 7.65 -19.20 3.58
CA GLY A 43 8.76 -19.94 2.94
C GLY A 43 9.82 -19.06 2.28
N ARG A 44 9.68 -17.73 2.32
CA ARG A 44 10.68 -16.79 1.78
C ARG A 44 11.89 -16.64 2.71
N ARG A 45 13.06 -16.27 2.17
CA ARG A 45 14.19 -15.85 3.02
C ARG A 45 13.91 -14.49 3.65
N LEU A 46 14.67 -14.13 4.69
CA LEU A 46 14.46 -12.86 5.41
C LEU A 46 14.59 -11.61 4.51
N LYS A 47 15.46 -11.64 3.49
CA LYS A 47 15.69 -10.53 2.56
C LYS A 47 14.84 -10.60 1.28
N ASP A 48 14.07 -11.66 1.09
CA ASP A 48 13.30 -11.84 -0.14
C ASP A 48 12.01 -11.00 -0.12
N VAL A 49 11.79 -10.24 -1.19
CA VAL A 49 10.57 -9.47 -1.40
C VAL A 49 9.45 -10.34 -1.98
N ARG A 50 8.19 -9.91 -1.81
CA ARG A 50 7.07 -10.56 -2.52
C ARG A 50 7.12 -10.19 -3.99
N LYS A 51 6.52 -11.03 -4.83
CA LYS A 51 6.34 -10.71 -6.24
C LYS A 51 5.53 -9.42 -6.38
N THR A 52 6.12 -8.42 -7.03
CA THR A 52 5.49 -7.13 -7.30
C THR A 52 5.07 -7.05 -8.76
N LYS A 53 3.83 -6.63 -9.00
CA LYS A 53 3.31 -6.29 -10.34
C LYS A 53 2.81 -4.86 -10.31
N ILE A 54 3.05 -4.13 -11.39
CA ILE A 54 2.64 -2.73 -11.56
C ILE A 54 1.97 -2.66 -12.93
N ASP A 55 0.67 -2.36 -12.92
CA ASP A 55 -0.11 -2.12 -14.12
C ASP A 55 -0.42 -0.63 -14.17
N VAL A 56 -0.07 0.04 -15.27
CA VAL A 56 -0.21 1.48 -15.43
C VAL A 56 -1.34 1.79 -16.40
N GLY A 57 -2.12 2.86 -16.17
CA GLY A 57 -3.24 3.25 -17.03
C GLY A 57 -4.47 2.37 -16.85
N VAL A 58 -4.70 1.87 -15.62
CA VAL A 58 -5.78 0.92 -15.31
C VAL A 58 -7.15 1.60 -15.28
N LEU A 59 -7.21 2.88 -14.90
CA LEU A 59 -8.45 3.66 -14.82
C LEU A 59 -8.57 4.58 -16.05
N PRO A 60 -9.50 4.31 -16.98
CA PRO A 60 -9.77 5.22 -18.09
C PRO A 60 -10.41 6.51 -17.57
N GLY A 61 -10.03 7.66 -18.13
CA GLY A 61 -10.57 8.97 -17.75
C GLY A 61 -9.84 9.68 -16.60
N THR A 62 -8.81 9.05 -16.02
CA THR A 62 -7.87 9.72 -15.11
C THR A 62 -6.66 10.26 -15.89
N ALA A 63 -6.03 11.32 -15.39
CA ALA A 63 -4.82 11.87 -16.02
C ALA A 63 -3.63 10.91 -15.91
N GLY A 64 -3.61 10.12 -14.84
CA GLY A 64 -2.67 9.03 -14.62
C GLY A 64 -3.27 8.03 -13.62
N SER A 65 -3.00 6.75 -13.80
CA SER A 65 -3.43 5.72 -12.86
C SER A 65 -2.47 4.56 -12.82
N ALA A 66 -2.46 3.84 -11.69
CA ALA A 66 -1.68 2.63 -11.54
C ALA A 66 -2.33 1.67 -10.54
N LEU A 67 -2.26 0.37 -10.81
CA LEU A 67 -2.57 -0.71 -9.88
C LEU A 67 -1.27 -1.40 -9.51
N VAL A 68 -0.98 -1.46 -8.21
CA VAL A 68 0.18 -2.15 -7.67
C VAL A 68 -0.26 -3.35 -6.86
N VAL A 69 0.36 -4.49 -7.13
CA VAL A 69 0.11 -5.75 -6.44
C VAL A 69 1.43 -6.27 -5.87
N ILE A 70 1.56 -6.28 -4.55
CA ILE A 70 2.71 -6.86 -3.82
C ILE A 70 2.24 -8.13 -3.11
N GLY A 71 2.49 -9.28 -3.73
CA GLY A 71 1.90 -10.55 -3.32
C GLY A 71 0.37 -10.46 -3.39
N ASN A 72 -0.28 -10.39 -2.23
CA ASN A 72 -1.74 -10.25 -2.12
C ASN A 72 -2.18 -8.82 -1.77
N THR A 73 -1.25 -7.93 -1.37
CA THR A 73 -1.59 -6.54 -1.07
C THR A 73 -1.79 -5.78 -2.37
N LYS A 74 -2.94 -5.10 -2.49
CA LYS A 74 -3.36 -4.42 -3.72
C LYS A 74 -3.75 -2.98 -3.40
N VAL A 75 -3.12 -2.03 -4.09
CA VAL A 75 -3.44 -0.61 -3.99
C VAL A 75 -3.59 -0.05 -5.39
N ILE A 76 -4.66 0.70 -5.61
CA ILE A 76 -4.89 1.44 -6.85
C ILE A 76 -4.72 2.93 -6.58
N ALA A 77 -4.10 3.62 -7.53
CA ALA A 77 -3.87 5.06 -7.53
C ALA A 77 -4.52 5.67 -8.77
N GLY A 78 -5.19 6.80 -8.61
CA GLY A 78 -5.73 7.62 -9.68
C GLY A 78 -5.37 9.08 -9.48
N ILE A 79 -5.08 9.78 -10.57
CA ILE A 79 -4.79 11.22 -10.57
C ILE A 79 -5.87 11.93 -11.35
N THR A 80 -6.50 12.89 -10.68
CA THR A 80 -7.43 13.84 -11.29
C THR A 80 -6.77 15.22 -11.32
N LEU A 81 -6.88 15.90 -12.46
CA LEU A 81 -6.35 17.25 -12.64
C LEU A 81 -7.48 18.26 -12.48
N GLN A 82 -7.22 19.33 -11.72
CA GLN A 82 -8.09 20.48 -11.61
C GLN A 82 -7.29 21.76 -11.85
N ILE A 83 -7.92 22.75 -12.49
CA ILE A 83 -7.35 24.09 -12.61
C ILE A 83 -7.96 24.95 -11.50
N GLY A 84 -7.11 25.57 -10.70
CA GLY A 84 -7.54 26.44 -9.61
C GLY A 84 -6.61 27.64 -9.45
N GLN A 85 -7.04 28.60 -8.65
CA GLN A 85 -6.16 29.69 -8.24
C GLN A 85 -5.11 29.15 -7.25
N PRO A 86 -3.81 29.41 -7.48
CA PRO A 86 -2.76 29.01 -6.55
C PRO A 86 -2.89 29.79 -5.23
N ALA A 87 -2.28 29.26 -4.16
CA ALA A 87 -2.26 29.95 -2.88
C ALA A 87 -1.49 31.28 -2.97
N ASP A 88 -1.98 32.31 -2.27
CA ASP A 88 -1.36 33.65 -2.27
C ASP A 88 0.10 33.64 -1.78
N SER A 89 0.45 32.68 -0.91
CA SER A 89 1.81 32.47 -0.44
C SER A 89 2.76 31.92 -1.50
N THR A 90 2.24 31.18 -2.49
CA THR A 90 3.03 30.50 -3.53
C THR A 90 2.35 30.64 -4.91
N PRO A 91 2.29 31.86 -5.48
CA PRO A 91 1.52 32.13 -6.70
C PRO A 91 2.11 31.48 -7.97
N LYS A 92 3.34 30.96 -7.90
CA LYS A 92 4.07 30.31 -9.00
C LYS A 92 4.09 28.78 -8.91
N SER A 93 3.48 28.19 -7.89
CA SER A 93 3.49 26.75 -7.66
C SER A 93 2.08 26.17 -7.84
N GLY A 94 2.00 25.03 -8.51
CA GLY A 94 0.85 24.14 -8.42
C GLY A 94 0.75 23.47 -7.06
N ASP A 95 -0.29 22.65 -6.91
CA ASP A 95 -0.67 22.03 -5.64
C ASP A 95 -0.85 20.51 -5.80
N LEU A 96 -0.45 19.75 -4.79
CA LEU A 96 -0.56 18.30 -4.75
C LEU A 96 -1.34 17.91 -3.50
N VAL A 97 -2.55 17.39 -3.72
CA VAL A 97 -3.43 16.88 -2.68
C VAL A 97 -3.47 15.37 -2.79
N ILE A 98 -3.33 14.68 -1.67
CA ILE A 98 -3.36 13.22 -1.62
C ILE A 98 -4.51 12.81 -0.71
N SER A 99 -5.26 11.78 -1.12
CA SER A 99 -6.22 11.10 -0.26
C SER A 99 -5.91 9.62 -0.24
N PHE A 100 -5.82 9.02 0.95
CA PHE A 100 -5.64 7.59 1.10
C PHE A 100 -6.85 6.97 1.80
N THR A 101 -7.59 6.15 1.06
CA THR A 101 -8.81 5.48 1.56
C THR A 101 -8.55 4.00 1.82
N MET A 102 -8.85 3.57 3.04
CA MET A 102 -8.99 2.16 3.40
C MET A 102 -10.43 1.90 3.84
N GLY A 103 -11.17 1.16 3.02
CA GLY A 103 -12.55 0.73 3.32
C GLY A 103 -12.65 -0.76 3.63
N PRO A 104 -13.87 -1.29 3.84
CA PRO A 104 -14.10 -2.71 4.15
C PRO A 104 -13.62 -3.68 3.07
N LEU A 105 -13.46 -3.20 1.83
CA LEU A 105 -12.88 -3.98 0.73
C LEU A 105 -11.44 -4.43 1.04
N CYS A 106 -10.69 -3.60 1.78
CA CYS A 106 -9.28 -3.84 2.11
C CYS A 106 -9.10 -4.90 3.21
N SER A 107 -10.00 -4.95 4.20
CA SER A 107 -9.99 -5.92 5.30
C SER A 107 -11.34 -5.95 6.02
N PRO A 108 -11.86 -7.13 6.44
CA PRO A 108 -13.10 -7.23 7.22
C PRO A 108 -13.01 -6.59 8.61
N SER A 109 -11.80 -6.27 9.09
CA SER A 109 -11.60 -5.57 10.36
C SER A 109 -11.89 -4.07 10.29
N ILE A 110 -12.03 -3.51 9.08
CA ILE A 110 -12.28 -2.09 8.86
C ILE A 110 -13.79 -1.90 8.70
N THR A 111 -14.39 -1.13 9.59
CA THR A 111 -15.81 -0.77 9.54
C THR A 111 -16.01 0.57 8.81
N ASP A 112 -17.16 0.73 8.16
CA ASP A 112 -17.45 1.89 7.30
C ASP A 112 -17.46 3.24 8.02
N ASN A 113 -17.70 3.26 9.34
CA ASN A 113 -18.00 4.50 10.05
C ASN A 113 -16.77 5.36 10.40
N LYS A 114 -15.54 4.85 10.29
CA LYS A 114 -14.34 5.65 10.56
C LYS A 114 -13.16 5.15 9.72
N GLN A 115 -12.49 6.06 9.02
CA GLN A 115 -11.19 5.74 8.44
C GLN A 115 -10.21 5.35 9.57
N PRO A 116 -9.45 4.27 9.39
CA PRO A 116 -8.49 3.83 10.39
C PRO A 116 -7.37 4.87 10.55
N ASP A 117 -6.84 5.01 11.77
CA ASP A 117 -5.77 5.98 12.05
C ASP A 117 -4.51 5.69 11.21
N GLU A 118 -4.30 4.43 10.82
CA GLU A 118 -3.24 4.01 9.88
C GLU A 118 -3.39 4.68 8.50
N ALA A 119 -4.61 4.93 8.01
CA ALA A 119 -4.82 5.57 6.71
C ALA A 119 -4.32 7.02 6.72
N ALA A 120 -4.69 7.79 7.74
CA ALA A 120 -4.26 9.18 7.89
C ALA A 120 -2.74 9.29 8.08
N ALA A 121 -2.14 8.36 8.83
CA ALA A 121 -0.69 8.31 9.00
C ALA A 121 0.04 8.04 7.67
N LEU A 122 -0.47 7.07 6.88
CA LEU A 122 0.08 6.74 5.57
C LEU A 122 -0.09 7.88 4.58
N GLU A 123 -1.26 8.54 4.55
CA GLU A 123 -1.52 9.71 3.71
C GLU A 123 -0.47 10.81 3.97
N HIS A 124 -0.29 11.17 5.24
CA HIS A 124 0.68 12.18 5.63
C HIS A 124 2.11 11.76 5.28
N GLN A 125 2.48 10.51 5.54
CA GLN A 125 3.82 9.99 5.23
C GLN A 125 4.10 10.02 3.72
N ILE A 126 3.15 9.61 2.88
CA ILE A 126 3.28 9.60 1.42
C ILE A 126 3.39 11.04 0.91
N LEU A 127 2.55 11.96 1.38
CA LEU A 127 2.62 13.38 1.03
C LEU A 127 3.99 13.98 1.37
N GLN A 128 4.46 13.79 2.59
CA GLN A 128 5.77 14.27 3.01
C GLN A 128 6.90 13.66 2.19
N THR A 129 6.80 12.37 1.84
CA THR A 129 7.81 11.68 1.02
C THR A 129 7.86 12.27 -0.39
N LEU A 130 6.71 12.46 -1.04
CA LEU A 130 6.63 13.01 -2.39
C LEU A 130 7.13 14.46 -2.42
N LEU A 131 6.69 15.30 -1.47
CA LEU A 131 7.14 16.70 -1.38
C LEU A 131 8.64 16.82 -1.12
N ARG A 132 9.18 16.05 -0.15
CA ARG A 132 10.63 16.08 0.17
C ARG A 132 11.49 15.52 -0.96
N SER A 133 10.99 14.54 -1.69
CA SER A 133 11.69 13.95 -2.84
C SER A 133 11.72 14.86 -4.06
N LYS A 134 10.88 15.92 -4.09
CA LYS A 134 10.67 16.79 -5.27
C LYS A 134 10.37 15.98 -6.53
N CYS A 135 9.60 14.89 -6.40
CA CYS A 135 9.26 14.03 -7.53
C CYS A 135 8.26 14.68 -8.49
N VAL A 136 7.53 15.70 -8.03
CA VAL A 136 6.64 16.54 -8.84
C VAL A 136 7.24 17.94 -8.86
N ASP A 137 7.47 18.47 -10.06
CA ASP A 137 7.87 19.86 -10.24
C ASP A 137 6.62 20.75 -10.16
N CYS A 138 6.41 21.36 -9.00
CA CYS A 138 5.25 22.21 -8.79
C CYS A 138 5.32 23.54 -9.55
N ASP A 139 6.51 24.01 -9.93
CA ASP A 139 6.64 25.25 -10.70
C ASP A 139 6.18 25.03 -12.15
N ALA A 140 6.47 23.84 -12.70
CA ALA A 140 5.97 23.42 -14.02
C ALA A 140 4.44 23.28 -14.10
N LEU A 141 3.75 23.27 -12.97
CA LEU A 141 2.29 23.20 -12.89
C LEU A 141 1.62 24.59 -12.95
N CYS A 142 2.39 25.69 -12.93
CA CYS A 142 1.84 27.04 -13.05
C CYS A 142 1.45 27.35 -14.51
N LEU A 143 0.20 27.77 -14.74
CA LEU A 143 -0.27 28.21 -16.05
C LEU A 143 -0.17 29.73 -16.19
N ALA A 144 -0.66 30.45 -15.17
CA ALA A 144 -0.60 31.90 -15.08
C ALA A 144 -0.38 32.31 -13.63
N GLU A 145 0.74 32.98 -13.37
CA GLU A 145 1.16 33.37 -12.01
C GLU A 145 0.02 34.10 -11.27
N GLY A 146 -0.33 33.60 -10.09
CA GLY A 146 -1.38 34.16 -9.23
C GLY A 146 -2.82 34.03 -9.74
N ARG A 147 -3.05 33.45 -10.93
CA ARG A 147 -4.39 33.28 -11.51
C ARG A 147 -4.80 31.83 -11.68
N ALA A 148 -3.93 31.01 -12.27
CA ALA A 148 -4.25 29.62 -12.60
C ALA A 148 -3.02 28.72 -12.46
N ALA A 149 -3.18 27.64 -11.73
CA ALA A 149 -2.20 26.56 -11.63
C ALA A 149 -2.93 25.21 -11.60
N TRP A 150 -2.22 24.16 -12.01
CA TRP A 150 -2.71 22.79 -11.87
C TRP A 150 -2.68 22.36 -10.40
N ARG A 151 -3.79 21.79 -9.96
CA ARG A 151 -3.92 21.05 -8.72
C ARG A 151 -4.10 19.56 -9.05
N LEU A 152 -3.15 18.75 -8.59
CA LEU A 152 -3.19 17.30 -8.74
C LEU A 152 -3.87 16.70 -7.52
N HIS A 153 -4.96 15.98 -7.74
CA HIS A 153 -5.61 15.14 -6.74
C HIS A 153 -5.16 13.71 -6.97
N LEU A 154 -4.32 13.19 -6.08
CA LEU A 154 -3.87 11.82 -6.08
C LEU A 154 -4.71 11.02 -5.08
N ASP A 155 -5.61 10.20 -5.60
CA ASP A 155 -6.48 9.33 -4.82
C ASP A 155 -5.90 7.92 -4.80
N LEU A 156 -5.69 7.40 -3.59
CA LEU A 156 -5.18 6.07 -3.34
C LEU A 156 -6.25 5.25 -2.62
N LEU A 157 -6.52 4.05 -3.13
CA LEU A 157 -7.49 3.13 -2.55
C LEU A 157 -6.83 1.77 -2.29
N CYS A 158 -6.83 1.35 -1.02
CA CYS A 158 -6.47 -0.02 -0.67
C CYS A 158 -7.59 -0.97 -1.06
N LEU A 159 -7.28 -1.93 -1.93
CA LEU A 159 -8.21 -3.00 -2.34
C LEU A 159 -8.03 -4.27 -1.51
N ASN A 160 -6.81 -4.55 -1.05
CA ASN A 160 -6.54 -5.69 -0.17
C ASN A 160 -5.31 -5.42 0.69
N ARG A 161 -5.41 -5.65 1.99
CA ARG A 161 -4.31 -5.47 2.95
C ARG A 161 -3.82 -6.81 3.47
N GLU A 162 -2.60 -7.15 3.09
CA GLU A 162 -1.86 -8.31 3.61
C GLU A 162 -0.43 -7.90 4.02
N GLY A 163 -0.31 -6.73 4.67
CA GLY A 163 0.95 -6.14 5.12
C GLY A 163 1.71 -5.37 4.03
N ASN A 164 2.64 -4.51 4.44
CA ASN A 164 3.41 -3.62 3.57
C ASN A 164 2.56 -2.69 2.67
N VAL A 165 1.46 -2.17 3.22
CA VAL A 165 0.53 -1.30 2.48
C VAL A 165 1.19 0.03 2.11
N GLY A 166 2.01 0.60 3.00
CA GLY A 166 2.69 1.87 2.75
C GLY A 166 3.59 1.85 1.51
N ASP A 167 4.43 0.81 1.36
CA ASP A 167 5.26 0.64 0.16
C ASP A 167 4.42 0.44 -1.11
N ALA A 168 3.33 -0.35 -1.02
CA ALA A 168 2.43 -0.56 -2.15
C ALA A 168 1.76 0.74 -2.58
N ALA A 169 1.32 1.56 -1.61
CA ALA A 169 0.68 2.85 -1.85
C ALA A 169 1.66 3.87 -2.42
N LEU A 170 2.88 3.97 -1.88
CA LEU A 170 3.92 4.84 -2.43
C LEU A 170 4.31 4.43 -3.86
N LEU A 171 4.47 3.14 -4.11
CA LEU A 171 4.78 2.64 -5.45
C LEU A 171 3.64 2.93 -6.44
N ALA A 172 2.38 2.79 -6.01
CA ALA A 172 1.21 3.12 -6.82
C ALA A 172 1.14 4.63 -7.12
N ALA A 173 1.39 5.46 -6.12
CA ALA A 173 1.46 6.92 -6.27
C ALA A 173 2.51 7.34 -7.31
N VAL A 174 3.74 6.84 -7.17
CA VAL A 174 4.84 7.17 -8.09
C VAL A 174 4.57 6.62 -9.50
N ALA A 175 4.03 5.40 -9.61
CA ALA A 175 3.68 4.83 -10.90
C ALA A 175 2.57 5.63 -11.61
N ALA A 176 1.55 6.08 -10.87
CA ALA A 176 0.50 6.94 -11.41
C ALA A 176 1.04 8.31 -11.83
N LEU A 177 1.89 8.95 -11.00
CA LEU A 177 2.51 10.24 -11.32
C LEU A 177 3.38 10.15 -12.57
N ARG A 178 4.14 9.06 -12.73
CA ARG A 178 4.96 8.82 -13.93
C ARG A 178 4.11 8.62 -15.19
N ALA A 179 2.92 8.06 -15.04
CA ALA A 179 1.97 7.86 -16.12
C ALA A 179 1.13 9.10 -16.44
N CYS A 180 1.14 10.08 -15.53
CA CYS A 180 0.30 11.26 -15.61
C CYS A 180 0.65 12.07 -16.85
N ARG A 181 -0.40 12.41 -17.62
CA ARG A 181 -0.29 13.32 -18.75
C ARG A 181 -1.17 14.53 -18.48
N LEU A 182 -0.56 15.71 -18.51
CA LEU A 182 -1.29 16.96 -18.54
C LEU A 182 -1.93 17.07 -19.93
N SER A 183 -3.26 17.09 -20.00
CA SER A 183 -3.95 17.42 -21.24
C SER A 183 -3.67 18.90 -21.57
N PRO A 184 -3.30 19.22 -22.82
CA PRO A 184 -3.05 20.59 -23.26
C PRO A 184 -4.32 21.45 -23.24
#